data_AF-A0A3C2DET4-F1
#
_entry.id   AF-A0A3C2DET4-F1
#
_cell.length_a   1.000
_cell.length_b   1.000
_cell.length_c   1.000
_cell.angle_alpha   90.00
_cell.angle_beta   90.00
_cell.angle_gamma   90.00
#
_symmetry.space_group_name_H-M   'P 1'
#
loop_
_entity.id
_entity.type
_entity.pdbx_description
1 polymer ?
#
loop_
_entity_poly.entity_id
_entity_poly.type
_entity_poly.pdbx_seq_one_letter_code
_entity_poly.pdbx_strand_id
1 'polypeptide(L)'
;TTHDDVRNDHQRVVALGGWGVPTLVFPGAEEDDSRKLFGPVLIEPPTGEAADRLWHLVLGWLEFPHLFELQRPKTPDDLNRVAEVFR
;
A
#
# COMPACT_ATOMS: atom_id res chain seq x y z
N THR A 1 -0.65 -8.06 25.86
CA THR A 1 0.25 -6.88 25.98
C THR A 1 0.36 -6.22 24.62
N THR A 2 0.90 -5.00 24.51
CA THR A 2 1.13 -4.34 23.21
C THR A 2 1.86 -5.22 22.18
N HIS A 3 2.73 -6.12 22.63
CA HIS A 3 3.42 -7.07 21.74
C HIS A 3 2.48 -8.12 21.13
N ASP A 4 1.47 -8.55 21.88
CA ASP A 4 0.46 -9.49 21.37
C ASP A 4 -0.46 -8.80 20.37
N ASP A 5 -0.85 -7.56 20.66
CA ASP A 5 -1.72 -6.76 19.77
C ASP A 5 -1.03 -6.50 18.42
N VAL A 6 0.23 -6.03 18.43
CA VAL A 6 1.02 -5.82 17.20
C VAL A 6 1.20 -7.11 16.41
N ARG A 7 1.45 -8.24 17.10
CA ARG A 7 1.58 -9.54 16.45
C ARG A 7 0.27 -10.00 15.82
N ASN A 8 -0.86 -9.81 16.50
CA ASN A 8 -2.18 -10.17 16.00
C ASN A 8 -2.53 -9.33 14.76
N ASP A 9 -2.24 -8.03 14.78
CA ASP A 9 -2.44 -7.15 13.62
C ASP A 9 -1.57 -7.59 12.43
N HIS A 10 -0.30 -7.91 12.67
CA HIS A 10 0.58 -8.45 11.64
C HIS A 10 0.07 -9.78 11.06
N GLN A 11 -0.34 -10.72 11.93
CA GLN A 11 -0.90 -11.99 11.50
C GLN A 11 -2.16 -11.82 10.66
N ARG A 12 -3.01 -10.85 10.99
CA ARG A 12 -4.19 -10.51 10.20
C ARG A 12 -3.81 -10.07 8.78
N VAL A 13 -2.82 -9.18 8.63
CA VAL A 13 -2.36 -8.72 7.31
C VAL A 13 -1.74 -9.85 6.49
N VAL A 14 -0.93 -10.70 7.12
CA VAL A 14 -0.31 -11.86 6.45
C VAL A 14 -1.36 -12.89 6.02
N ALA A 15 -2.34 -13.19 6.88
CA ALA A 15 -3.44 -14.09 6.55
C ALA A 15 -4.29 -13.59 5.37
N LEU A 16 -4.35 -12.26 5.19
CA LEU A 16 -4.99 -11.62 4.05
C LEU A 16 -4.13 -11.63 2.77
N GLY A 17 -2.93 -12.21 2.78
CA GLY A 17 -2.02 -12.28 1.63
C GLY A 17 -1.07 -11.08 1.50
N GLY A 18 -1.03 -10.20 2.50
CA GLY A 18 -0.09 -9.08 2.54
C GLY A 18 1.36 -9.57 2.69
N TRP A 19 2.24 -9.08 1.83
CA TRP A 19 3.65 -9.51 1.76
C TRP A 19 4.66 -8.37 1.92
N GLY A 20 4.21 -7.13 2.00
CA GLY A 20 5.06 -5.96 2.10
C GLY A 20 4.32 -4.72 2.61
N VAL A 21 5.04 -3.61 2.74
CA VAL A 21 4.48 -2.32 3.15
C VAL A 21 4.62 -1.26 2.05
N PRO A 22 3.64 -0.37 1.89
CA PRO A 22 2.34 -0.37 2.58
C PRO A 22 1.37 -1.41 1.97
N THR A 23 0.56 -2.04 2.83
CA THR A 23 -0.62 -2.83 2.42
C THR A 23 -1.86 -2.10 2.92
N LEU A 24 -2.78 -1.76 2.01
CA LEU A 24 -4.07 -1.16 2.30
C LEU A 24 -5.16 -2.23 2.30
N VAL A 25 -5.98 -2.24 3.34
CA VAL A 25 -7.12 -3.14 3.51
C VAL A 25 -8.39 -2.29 3.52
N PHE A 26 -9.26 -2.48 2.53
CA PHE A 26 -10.51 -1.72 2.42
C PHE A 26 -11.68 -2.49 3.07
N PRO A 27 -12.76 -1.80 3.49
CA PRO A 27 -13.96 -2.46 4.01
C PRO A 27 -14.48 -3.51 3.03
N GLY A 28 -14.82 -4.71 3.50
CA GLY A 28 -15.24 -5.84 2.65
C GLY A 28 -14.11 -6.78 2.22
N ALA A 29 -12.87 -6.56 2.66
CA ALA A 29 -11.71 -7.38 2.30
C ALA A 29 -11.68 -8.78 2.94
N GLU A 30 -12.59 -9.06 3.89
CA GLU A 30 -12.76 -10.39 4.47
C GLU A 30 -13.65 -11.27 3.59
N GLU A 31 -14.52 -10.66 2.79
CA GLU A 31 -15.40 -11.32 1.82
C GLU A 31 -14.86 -11.29 0.38
N ASP A 32 -14.06 -10.27 0.04
CA ASP A 32 -13.52 -10.04 -1.30
C ASP A 32 -12.01 -9.72 -1.25
N ASP A 33 -11.20 -10.69 -1.67
CA ASP A 33 -9.75 -10.59 -1.67
C ASP A 33 -9.21 -9.47 -2.57
N SER A 34 -9.95 -9.02 -3.58
CA SER A 34 -9.48 -7.94 -4.47
C SER A 34 -9.53 -6.57 -3.82
N ARG A 35 -10.11 -6.44 -2.61
CA ARG A 35 -10.21 -5.18 -1.87
C ARG A 35 -8.98 -4.90 -0.99
N LYS A 36 -7.84 -5.45 -1.40
CA LYS A 36 -6.53 -5.30 -0.78
C LYS A 36 -5.55 -4.80 -1.82
N LEU A 37 -4.82 -3.74 -1.51
CA LEU A 37 -3.85 -3.15 -2.44
C LEU A 37 -2.48 -3.06 -1.78
N PHE A 38 -1.43 -3.49 -2.49
CA PHE A 38 -0.06 -3.12 -2.16
C PHE A 38 0.26 -1.74 -2.75
N GLY A 39 0.81 -0.84 -1.95
CA GLY A 39 1.04 0.55 -2.32
C GLY A 39 -0.07 1.52 -1.84
N PRO A 40 -0.06 2.78 -2.32
CA PRO A 40 0.96 3.36 -3.19
C PRO A 40 2.31 3.50 -2.47
N VAL A 41 3.39 3.11 -3.14
CA VAL A 41 4.76 3.29 -2.63
C VAL A 41 5.28 4.65 -3.06
N LEU A 42 5.56 5.54 -2.10
CA LEU A 42 5.92 6.94 -2.34
C LEU A 42 7.22 7.30 -1.61
N ILE A 43 8.09 8.08 -2.27
CA ILE A 43 9.26 8.71 -1.63
C ILE A 43 8.85 10.06 -1.02
N GLU A 44 8.08 10.84 -1.78
CA GLU A 44 7.61 12.17 -1.41
C GLU A 44 6.07 12.16 -1.47
N PRO A 45 5.38 11.87 -0.34
CA PRO A 45 3.93 11.88 -0.31
C PRO A 45 3.39 13.28 -0.64
N PRO A 46 2.40 13.40 -1.55
CA PRO A 46 1.77 14.68 -1.82
C PRO A 46 0.94 15.17 -0.62
N THR A 47 0.65 16.47 -0.59
CA THR A 47 -0.23 17.08 0.40
C THR A 47 -1.35 17.89 -0.27
N GLY A 48 -2.38 18.26 0.49
CA GLY A 48 -3.52 19.04 0.00
C GLY A 48 -4.25 18.36 -1.16
N GLU A 49 -4.71 19.14 -2.14
CA GLU A 49 -5.47 18.62 -3.29
C GLU A 49 -4.73 17.54 -4.09
N ALA A 50 -3.38 17.55 -4.08
CA ALA A 50 -2.62 16.52 -4.77
C ALA A 50 -2.74 15.16 -4.07
N ALA A 51 -2.83 15.15 -2.73
CA ALA A 51 -3.10 13.93 -1.97
C ALA A 51 -4.49 13.38 -2.28
N ASP A 52 -5.49 14.24 -2.34
CA ASP A 52 -6.85 13.84 -2.70
C ASP A 52 -6.89 13.23 -4.11
N ARG A 53 -6.24 13.86 -5.09
CA ARG A 53 -6.18 13.30 -6.45
C ARG A 53 -5.51 11.93 -6.48
N LEU A 54 -4.39 11.76 -5.78
CA LEU A 54 -3.72 10.46 -5.69
C LEU A 54 -4.64 9.41 -5.04
N TRP A 55 -5.35 9.77 -3.97
CA TRP A 55 -6.27 8.88 -3.29
C TRP A 55 -7.41 8.39 -4.19
N HIS A 56 -8.00 9.27 -5.02
CA HIS A 56 -9.00 8.86 -6.00
C HIS A 56 -8.46 7.86 -7.02
N LEU A 57 -7.21 8.01 -7.48
CA LEU A 57 -6.57 7.05 -8.37
C LEU A 57 -6.36 5.68 -7.70
N VAL A 58 -5.96 5.67 -6.43
CA VAL A 58 -5.83 4.43 -5.64
C VAL A 58 -7.19 3.75 -5.48
N LEU A 59 -8.24 4.49 -5.17
CA LEU A 59 -9.59 3.94 -5.05
C LEU A 59 -10.10 3.36 -6.38
N GLY A 60 -9.77 3.98 -7.51
CA GLY A 60 -10.18 3.49 -8.83
C GLY A 60 -9.68 2.07 -9.15
N TRP A 61 -8.61 1.60 -8.51
CA TRP A 61 -8.15 0.21 -8.68
C TRP A 61 -9.14 -0.82 -8.11
N LEU A 62 -9.96 -0.44 -7.12
CA LEU A 62 -10.98 -1.32 -6.55
C LEU A 62 -12.07 -1.69 -7.57
N GLU A 63 -12.18 -0.95 -8.69
CA GLU A 63 -13.11 -1.26 -9.78
C GLU A 63 -12.61 -2.40 -10.68
N PHE A 64 -11.32 -2.77 -10.59
CA PHE A 64 -10.67 -3.75 -11.47
C PHE A 64 -10.10 -4.93 -10.67
N PRO A 65 -10.93 -5.90 -10.23
CA PRO A 65 -10.52 -6.96 -9.31
C PRO A 65 -9.46 -7.92 -9.88
N HIS A 66 -9.21 -7.88 -11.19
CA HIS A 66 -8.20 -8.68 -11.88
C HIS A 66 -7.00 -7.86 -12.37
N LEU A 67 -6.88 -6.59 -11.94
CA LEU A 67 -5.69 -5.77 -12.15
C LEU A 67 -4.71 -6.03 -11.00
N PHE A 68 -3.62 -6.75 -11.28
CA PHE A 68 -2.69 -7.17 -10.24
C PHE A 68 -1.51 -6.22 -10.05
N GLU A 69 -1.00 -5.62 -11.12
CA GLU A 69 0.22 -4.80 -11.02
C GLU A 69 0.36 -3.79 -12.16
N LEU A 70 0.77 -2.58 -11.79
CA LEU A 70 1.24 -1.53 -12.68
C LEU A 70 2.29 -0.76 -11.90
N GLN A 71 3.52 -0.79 -12.38
CA GLN A 71 4.64 -0.18 -11.69
C GLN A 71 5.54 0.57 -12.66
N ARG A 72 6.20 1.60 -12.14
CA ARG A 72 7.37 2.20 -12.78
C ARG A 72 8.64 1.49 -12.29
N PRO A 73 9.57 1.11 -13.18
CA PRO A 73 10.89 0.67 -12.76
C PRO A 73 11.58 1.75 -11.93
N LYS A 74 12.15 1.38 -10.77
CA LYS A 74 12.99 2.28 -9.98
C LYS A 74 14.38 2.35 -10.61
N THR A 75 14.91 3.55 -10.75
CA THR A 75 16.27 3.80 -11.19
C THR A 75 17.25 3.76 -10.01
N PRO A 76 18.57 3.66 -10.24
CA PRO A 76 19.56 3.83 -9.18
C PRO A 76 19.40 5.16 -8.41
N ASP A 77 19.02 6.23 -9.10
CA ASP A 77 18.79 7.55 -8.48
C ASP A 77 17.57 7.54 -7.56
N ASP A 78 16.49 6.85 -7.94
CA ASP A 78 15.33 6.66 -7.06
C ASP A 78 15.71 5.93 -5.77
N LEU A 79 16.58 4.92 -5.86
CA LEU A 79 17.07 4.16 -4.70
C LEU A 79 17.96 5.01 -3.79
N ASN A 80 18.83 5.85 -4.36
CA ASN A 80 19.62 6.82 -3.61
C ASN A 80 18.70 7.82 -2.88
N ARG A 81 17.68 8.33 -3.56
CA ARG A 81 16.67 9.24 -2.98
C ARG A 81 15.93 8.60 -1.80
N VAL A 82 15.52 7.33 -1.92
CA VAL A 82 14.91 6.57 -0.81
C VAL A 82 15.86 6.53 0.39
N ALA A 83 17.14 6.18 0.18
CA ALA A 83 18.13 6.11 1.26
C ALA A 83 18.40 7.47 1.93
N GLU A 84 18.25 8.57 1.19
CA GLU A 84 18.37 9.93 1.75
C GLU A 84 17.17 10.33 2.62
N VAL A 85 15.95 10.00 2.19
CA VAL A 85 14.71 10.41 2.87
C VAL A 85 14.49 9.64 4.17
N PHE A 86 14.81 8.34 4.19
CA PHE A 86 14.56 7.45 5.33
C PHE A 86 15.80 7.21 6.21
N ARG A 87 16.72 8.17 6.24
CA ARG A 87 17.96 8.10 7.02
C ARG A 87 17.75 8.33 8.51
#